data_AF-A0A835ZDN0-F1
#
_entry.id   AF-A0A835ZDN0-F1
#
_cell.length_a   1.000
_cell.length_b   1.000
_cell.length_c   1.000
_cell.angle_alpha   90.00
_cell.angle_beta   90.00
_cell.angle_gamma   90.00
#
_symmetry.space_group_name_H-M   'P 1'
#
loop_
_entity.id
_entity.type
_entity.pdbx_description
1 polymer ?
#
loop_
_entity_poly.entity_id
_entity_poly.type
_entity_poly.pdbx_seq_one_letter_code
_entity_poly.pdbx_strand_id
1 'polypeptide(L)'
;MGSYISEAQRNVQSIVESLVAAEKCDVRFGLVKYRDHPPQESTFVSEQCDFTSAVGAMRANVDTMSAAGGGDGPEAVCCGLHAALHMAWRPDAVKIVVLIADAPPHGLGEHGDGFPNGCPEGRDPLAIARAMLEAGITVYTVGCEPALGSYRFARDFMVAVADITQGQAIALSSAKLLVDVILGGAREELDLERLMGNIDEEVSEARQQVAAERVSAGLAPEVEETSAEYEQYEVQLSSRVARNMAGKGIKARRVAHDGAMAAPQAAKMAKSAGLDRWRTEVVASEPEPTALCGAAATAAAPVARSRMLGGMSMFGARSAPPPPPAAMAMAEECCAMPPMAPVPCAMPCAAAAPGGYGGGYEAELSAAGGGGGGGYSTGGSKVTTEVGDVSYAQVSRMMKKSAARSTAGKKA
;
A
#
# COMPACT_ATOMS: atom_id res chain seq x y z
N MET A 1 2.86 -11.12 -13.71
CA MET A 1 3.11 -9.66 -13.86
C MET A 1 3.83 -9.17 -15.14
N GLY A 2 4.41 -10.03 -16.00
CA GLY A 2 5.34 -9.63 -17.07
C GLY A 2 4.91 -8.49 -18.00
N SER A 3 3.69 -8.57 -18.55
CA SER A 3 3.18 -7.57 -19.49
C SER A 3 2.75 -6.25 -18.85
N TYR A 4 2.54 -6.24 -17.54
CA TYR A 4 1.95 -5.13 -16.80
C TYR A 4 2.98 -4.31 -16.03
N ILE A 5 4.18 -4.85 -15.80
CA ILE A 5 5.18 -4.23 -14.92
C ILE A 5 5.54 -2.81 -15.37
N SER A 6 5.72 -2.58 -16.67
CA SER A 6 6.04 -1.26 -17.22
C SER A 6 4.85 -0.29 -17.16
N GLU A 7 3.62 -0.79 -17.17
CA GLU A 7 2.44 0.05 -16.95
C GLU A 7 2.27 0.38 -15.47
N ALA A 8 2.47 -0.58 -14.56
CA ALA A 8 2.49 -0.37 -13.12
C ALA A 8 3.56 0.66 -12.72
N GLN A 9 4.79 0.53 -13.23
CA GLN A 9 5.88 1.49 -12.99
C GLN A 9 5.50 2.91 -13.43
N ARG A 10 4.95 3.07 -14.65
CA ARG A 10 4.49 4.37 -15.15
C ARG A 10 3.37 4.97 -14.30
N ASN A 11 2.42 4.14 -13.86
CA ASN A 11 1.32 4.59 -13.00
C ASN A 11 1.81 5.02 -11.63
N VAL A 12 2.72 4.26 -10.99
CA VAL A 12 3.33 4.65 -9.71
C VAL A 12 4.09 5.96 -9.84
N GLN A 13 4.87 6.15 -10.91
CA GLN A 13 5.56 7.42 -11.18
C GLN A 13 4.58 8.58 -11.34
N SER A 14 3.49 8.39 -12.09
CA SER A 14 2.44 9.40 -12.27
C SER A 14 1.75 9.77 -10.95
N ILE A 15 1.52 8.80 -10.06
CA ILE A 15 0.97 9.03 -8.72
C ILE A 15 1.93 9.87 -7.89
N VAL A 16 3.21 9.53 -7.88
CA VAL A 16 4.25 10.27 -7.15
C VAL A 16 4.30 11.73 -7.63
N GLU A 17 4.35 11.96 -8.94
CA GLU A 17 4.40 13.30 -9.52
C GLU A 17 3.14 14.11 -9.24
N SER A 18 1.96 13.49 -9.40
CA SER A 18 0.68 14.17 -9.23
C SER A 18 0.41 14.50 -7.75
N LEU A 19 0.79 13.63 -6.81
CA LEU A 19 0.66 13.92 -5.38
C LEU A 19 1.54 15.09 -4.95
N VAL A 20 2.78 15.14 -5.45
CA VAL A 20 3.71 16.24 -5.18
C VAL A 20 3.22 17.56 -5.79
N ALA A 21 2.56 17.50 -6.95
CA ALA A 21 2.01 18.68 -7.61
C ALA A 21 0.69 19.15 -6.98
N ALA A 22 -0.17 18.22 -6.55
CA ALA A 22 -1.53 18.49 -6.09
C ALA A 22 -1.58 19.16 -4.71
N GLU A 23 -0.59 18.95 -3.85
CA GLU A 23 -0.58 19.52 -2.50
C GLU A 23 0.79 20.00 -2.05
N LYS A 24 0.83 21.10 -1.28
CA LYS A 24 2.01 21.53 -0.49
C LYS A 24 2.21 20.63 0.75
N CYS A 25 1.99 19.32 0.60
CA CYS A 25 1.98 18.37 1.72
C CYS A 25 3.30 17.62 1.79
N ASP A 26 3.74 17.32 3.01
CA ASP A 26 4.90 16.48 3.26
C ASP A 26 4.53 15.01 3.00
N VAL A 27 4.88 14.51 1.82
CA VAL A 27 4.60 13.15 1.36
C VAL A 27 5.87 12.30 1.42
N ARG A 28 5.73 11.05 1.86
CA ARG A 28 6.78 10.03 1.79
C ARG A 28 6.25 8.80 1.04
N PHE A 29 7.11 8.17 0.27
CA PHE A 29 6.81 7.00 -0.53
C PHE A 29 7.65 5.81 -0.06
N GLY A 30 7.01 4.66 0.12
CA GLY A 30 7.66 3.38 0.35
C GLY A 30 7.28 2.40 -0.76
N LEU A 31 8.07 1.34 -0.93
CA LEU A 31 7.79 0.29 -1.90
C LEU A 31 7.94 -1.07 -1.24
N VAL A 32 6.92 -1.92 -1.36
CA VAL A 32 7.02 -3.34 -1.01
C VAL A 32 6.89 -4.15 -2.29
N LYS A 33 7.91 -4.96 -2.57
CA LYS A 33 7.89 -5.96 -3.64
C LYS A 33 7.58 -7.30 -3.01
N TYR A 34 6.76 -8.11 -3.64
CA TYR A 34 6.53 -9.49 -3.24
C TYR A 34 6.49 -10.40 -4.47
N ARG A 35 6.77 -11.68 -4.24
CA ARG A 35 6.72 -12.76 -5.22
C ARG A 35 6.02 -13.96 -4.60
N ASP A 36 6.61 -15.14 -4.73
CA ASP A 36 6.11 -16.40 -4.18
C ASP A 36 7.05 -16.96 -3.09
N HIS A 37 6.61 -18.04 -2.45
CA HIS A 37 7.37 -18.84 -1.52
C HIS A 37 8.24 -19.90 -2.23
N PRO A 38 9.34 -20.34 -1.61
CA PRO A 38 10.06 -21.52 -2.06
C PRO A 38 9.17 -22.78 -2.01
N PRO A 39 9.20 -23.66 -3.03
CA PRO A 39 10.21 -23.75 -4.10
C PRO A 39 9.90 -22.94 -5.38
N GLN A 40 8.77 -22.23 -5.42
CA GLN A 40 8.26 -21.57 -6.63
C GLN A 40 9.04 -20.30 -6.96
N GLU A 41 9.58 -19.66 -5.92
CA GLU A 41 10.55 -18.59 -6.00
C GLU A 41 11.71 -18.85 -5.03
N SER A 42 12.93 -18.46 -5.42
CA SER A 42 14.15 -18.67 -4.62
C SER A 42 14.90 -17.38 -4.31
N THR A 43 14.50 -16.25 -4.89
CA THR A 43 15.13 -14.94 -4.69
C THR A 43 14.66 -14.28 -3.39
N PHE A 44 13.39 -13.91 -3.31
CA PHE A 44 12.77 -13.33 -2.11
C PHE A 44 11.26 -13.52 -2.15
N VAL A 45 10.63 -13.62 -0.97
CA VAL A 45 9.17 -13.63 -0.83
C VAL A 45 8.63 -12.20 -0.74
N SER A 46 9.25 -11.36 0.08
CA SER A 46 8.95 -9.92 0.17
C SER A 46 10.21 -9.09 0.46
N GLU A 47 10.29 -7.92 -0.16
CA GLU A 47 11.37 -6.95 0.00
C GLU A 47 10.80 -5.55 0.21
N GLN A 48 11.38 -4.81 1.15
CA GLN A 48 10.91 -3.47 1.52
C GLN A 48 11.94 -2.41 1.12
N CYS A 49 11.52 -1.37 0.41
CA CYS A 49 12.24 -0.11 0.30
C CYS A 49 11.55 0.91 1.22
N ASP A 50 12.27 1.39 2.23
CA ASP A 50 11.75 2.29 3.26
C ASP A 50 11.18 3.61 2.72
N PHE A 51 10.39 4.29 3.55
CA PHE A 51 9.80 5.59 3.25
C PHE A 51 10.87 6.66 2.94
N THR A 52 10.72 7.31 1.79
CA THR A 52 11.54 8.45 1.36
C THR A 52 10.69 9.62 0.89
N SER A 53 11.11 10.85 1.17
CA SER A 53 10.52 12.07 0.58
C SER A 53 11.16 12.41 -0.78
N ALA A 54 12.26 11.77 -1.15
CA ALA A 54 12.93 12.01 -2.42
C ALA A 54 12.25 11.25 -3.56
N VAL A 55 11.51 11.97 -4.40
CA VAL A 55 10.84 11.42 -5.61
C VAL A 55 11.81 10.63 -6.49
N GLY A 56 13.03 11.14 -6.68
CA GLY A 56 14.06 10.44 -7.47
C GLY A 56 14.48 9.09 -6.88
N ALA A 57 14.52 8.97 -5.54
CA ALA A 57 14.85 7.71 -4.88
C ALA A 57 13.69 6.70 -5.01
N MET A 58 12.45 7.14 -4.85
CA MET A 58 11.27 6.29 -5.08
C MET A 58 11.22 5.82 -6.54
N ARG A 59 11.46 6.71 -7.50
CA ARG A 59 11.51 6.37 -8.93
C ARG A 59 12.58 5.31 -9.21
N ALA A 60 13.79 5.48 -8.67
CA ALA A 60 14.86 4.51 -8.82
C ALA A 60 14.46 3.13 -8.25
N ASN A 61 13.81 3.09 -7.07
CA ASN A 61 13.30 1.85 -6.48
C ASN A 61 12.26 1.17 -7.38
N VAL A 62 11.32 1.93 -7.92
CA VAL A 62 10.29 1.45 -8.86
C VAL A 62 10.91 0.91 -10.15
N ASP A 63 11.94 1.56 -10.67
CA ASP A 63 12.66 1.13 -11.88
C ASP A 63 13.41 -0.20 -11.68
N THR A 64 13.71 -0.59 -10.43
CA THR A 64 14.29 -1.92 -10.11
C THR A 64 13.28 -3.06 -10.17
N MET A 65 11.98 -2.78 -10.21
CA MET A 65 10.95 -3.81 -10.26
C MET A 65 11.07 -4.60 -11.56
N SER A 66 11.07 -5.92 -11.43
CA SER A 66 11.06 -6.84 -12.56
C SER A 66 10.11 -7.98 -12.27
N ALA A 67 9.34 -8.36 -13.28
CA ALA A 67 8.47 -9.52 -13.23
C ALA A 67 9.27 -10.77 -13.59
N ALA A 68 9.54 -11.62 -12.60
CA ALA A 68 10.16 -12.93 -12.77
C ALA A 68 9.70 -13.85 -11.63
N GLY A 69 9.76 -15.17 -11.85
CA GLY A 69 9.34 -16.17 -10.86
C GLY A 69 7.84 -16.45 -10.88
N GLY A 70 7.30 -16.86 -9.72
CA GLY A 70 5.89 -17.17 -9.51
C GLY A 70 5.61 -18.66 -9.49
N GLY A 71 6.08 -19.42 -10.48
CA GLY A 71 5.94 -20.88 -10.51
C GLY A 71 4.48 -21.33 -10.65
N ASP A 72 3.68 -21.20 -9.59
CA ASP A 72 2.22 -21.26 -9.62
C ASP A 72 1.55 -19.92 -9.92
N GLY A 73 0.22 -19.96 -10.05
CA GLY A 73 -0.60 -18.81 -10.42
C GLY A 73 -0.82 -17.82 -9.27
N PRO A 74 -1.29 -18.26 -8.09
CA PRO A 74 -1.36 -17.41 -6.89
C PRO A 74 0.04 -16.98 -6.40
N GLU A 75 0.11 -15.92 -5.59
CA GLU A 75 1.38 -15.33 -5.14
C GLU A 75 1.36 -15.04 -3.63
N ALA A 76 2.51 -14.68 -3.03
CA ALA A 76 2.65 -14.35 -1.61
C ALA A 76 2.14 -12.94 -1.24
N VAL A 77 0.96 -12.57 -1.73
CA VAL A 77 0.27 -11.28 -1.45
C VAL A 77 0.14 -11.05 0.06
N CYS A 78 -0.10 -12.11 0.83
CA CYS A 78 -0.19 -12.05 2.28
C CYS A 78 1.11 -11.50 2.92
N CYS A 79 2.27 -11.94 2.44
CA CYS A 79 3.57 -11.46 2.91
C CYS A 79 3.82 -10.00 2.49
N GLY A 80 3.41 -9.61 1.28
CA GLY A 80 3.45 -8.22 0.84
C GLY A 80 2.62 -7.28 1.72
N LEU A 81 1.38 -7.68 2.05
CA LEU A 81 0.53 -6.91 2.97
C LEU A 81 1.12 -6.87 4.38
N HIS A 82 1.60 -8.01 4.90
CA HIS A 82 2.23 -8.05 6.21
C HIS A 82 3.45 -7.12 6.31
N ALA A 83 4.32 -7.13 5.29
CA ALA A 83 5.47 -6.22 5.21
C ALA A 83 5.01 -4.76 5.19
N ALA A 84 4.01 -4.41 4.37
CA ALA A 84 3.47 -3.05 4.29
C ALA A 84 2.88 -2.55 5.61
N LEU A 85 2.20 -3.42 6.37
CA LEU A 85 1.66 -3.10 7.70
C LEU A 85 2.77 -2.68 8.68
N HIS A 86 3.94 -3.32 8.60
CA HIS A 86 5.05 -3.13 9.54
C HIS A 86 6.10 -2.10 9.10
N MET A 87 5.87 -1.39 7.98
CA MET A 87 6.75 -0.29 7.58
C MET A 87 6.73 0.86 8.61
N ALA A 88 7.74 1.73 8.56
CA ALA A 88 7.90 2.87 9.47
C ALA A 88 6.91 4.02 9.20
N TRP A 89 5.62 3.77 9.42
CA TRP A 89 4.55 4.76 9.27
C TRP A 89 4.68 5.91 10.28
N ARG A 90 4.39 7.13 9.84
CA ARG A 90 4.25 8.27 10.76
C ARG A 90 2.92 8.16 11.52
N PRO A 91 2.89 8.42 12.83
CA PRO A 91 1.66 8.31 13.62
C PRO A 91 0.57 9.24 13.10
N ASP A 92 0.91 10.51 12.87
CA ASP A 92 -0.02 11.59 12.50
C ASP A 92 -0.21 11.79 10.98
N ALA A 93 0.13 10.78 10.18
CA ALA A 93 -0.06 10.84 8.73
C ALA A 93 -1.33 10.10 8.30
N VAL A 94 -1.93 10.58 7.20
CA VAL A 94 -2.83 9.75 6.37
C VAL A 94 -2.00 8.63 5.75
N LYS A 95 -2.40 7.38 6.00
CA LYS A 95 -1.64 6.18 5.59
C LYS A 95 -2.39 5.47 4.48
N ILE A 96 -1.73 5.31 3.34
CA ILE A 96 -2.33 4.75 2.13
C ILE A 96 -1.41 3.67 1.55
N VAL A 97 -1.98 2.50 1.29
CA VAL A 97 -1.33 1.42 0.53
C VAL A 97 -2.02 1.29 -0.81
N VAL A 98 -1.22 1.13 -1.88
CA VAL A 98 -1.71 0.81 -3.22
C VAL A 98 -1.22 -0.59 -3.56
N LEU A 99 -2.11 -1.58 -3.51
CA LEU A 99 -1.82 -2.97 -3.86
C LEU A 99 -2.06 -3.17 -5.36
N ILE A 100 -1.03 -3.54 -6.11
CA ILE A 100 -1.12 -3.82 -7.56
C ILE A 100 -0.85 -5.29 -7.80
N ALA A 101 -1.79 -6.03 -8.40
CA ALA A 101 -1.66 -7.49 -8.61
C ALA A 101 -2.38 -8.00 -9.86
N ASP A 102 -1.83 -9.04 -10.52
CA ASP A 102 -2.53 -9.89 -11.50
C ASP A 102 -2.93 -11.26 -10.98
N ALA A 103 -2.61 -11.57 -9.72
CA ALA A 103 -2.86 -12.87 -9.11
C ALA A 103 -3.44 -12.73 -7.69
N PRO A 104 -4.24 -13.71 -7.24
CA PRO A 104 -4.73 -13.81 -5.87
C PRO A 104 -3.64 -14.25 -4.87
N PRO A 105 -3.87 -14.12 -3.55
CA PRO A 105 -3.07 -14.83 -2.55
C PRO A 105 -3.25 -16.35 -2.64
N HIS A 106 -2.24 -17.10 -2.20
CA HIS A 106 -2.37 -18.52 -1.89
C HIS A 106 -3.47 -18.82 -0.88
N GLY A 107 -4.10 -19.98 -0.99
CA GLY A 107 -5.10 -20.47 -0.05
C GLY A 107 -6.54 -20.09 -0.35
N LEU A 108 -6.83 -19.45 -1.48
CA LEU A 108 -8.22 -19.18 -1.92
C LEU A 108 -8.89 -20.37 -2.63
N GLY A 109 -8.16 -21.47 -2.83
CA GLY A 109 -8.66 -22.64 -3.56
C GLY A 109 -8.68 -22.45 -5.07
N GLU A 110 -7.70 -21.70 -5.58
CA GLU A 110 -7.45 -21.54 -7.00
C GLU A 110 -6.83 -22.80 -7.60
N HIS A 111 -7.02 -22.99 -8.91
CA HIS A 111 -6.42 -24.14 -9.58
C HIS A 111 -4.90 -23.95 -9.72
N GLY A 112 -4.14 -25.02 -9.43
CA GLY A 112 -2.68 -24.99 -9.57
C GLY A 112 -1.94 -24.25 -8.45
N ASP A 113 -2.62 -23.87 -7.36
CA ASP A 113 -2.02 -23.26 -6.17
C ASP A 113 -1.01 -24.23 -5.53
N GLY A 114 0.26 -23.82 -5.48
CA GLY A 114 1.36 -24.54 -4.84
C GLY A 114 1.26 -24.53 -3.31
N PHE A 115 0.49 -23.58 -2.76
CA PHE A 115 0.27 -23.41 -1.33
C PHE A 115 -1.23 -23.36 -1.01
N PRO A 116 -1.98 -24.45 -1.28
CA PRO A 116 -3.44 -24.48 -1.16
C PRO A 116 -3.95 -24.32 0.28
N ASN A 117 -3.05 -24.38 1.27
CA ASN A 117 -3.35 -24.13 2.67
C ASN A 117 -3.16 -22.67 3.10
N GLY A 118 -2.77 -21.78 2.19
CA GLY A 118 -2.48 -20.38 2.48
C GLY A 118 -1.00 -20.11 2.66
N CYS A 119 -0.69 -18.93 3.18
CA CYS A 119 0.69 -18.52 3.46
C CYS A 119 1.37 -19.53 4.39
N PRO A 120 2.54 -20.11 4.03
CA PRO A 120 3.32 -21.00 4.88
C PRO A 120 3.64 -20.45 6.27
N GLU A 121 3.67 -19.12 6.42
CA GLU A 121 3.90 -18.44 7.71
C GLU A 121 2.64 -18.37 8.60
N GLY A 122 1.52 -18.96 8.17
CA GLY A 122 0.26 -19.03 8.94
C GLY A 122 -0.51 -17.71 8.99
N ARG A 123 -0.24 -16.78 8.06
CA ARG A 123 -0.85 -15.45 8.05
C ARG A 123 -2.14 -15.41 7.21
N ASP A 124 -3.18 -14.80 7.77
CA ASP A 124 -4.44 -14.49 7.07
C ASP A 124 -4.37 -13.08 6.44
N PRO A 125 -4.43 -12.95 5.10
CA PRO A 125 -4.38 -11.65 4.43
C PRO A 125 -5.58 -10.74 4.77
N LEU A 126 -6.77 -11.30 5.07
CA LEU A 126 -7.92 -10.50 5.49
C LEU A 126 -7.81 -10.07 6.96
N ALA A 127 -7.17 -10.87 7.83
CA ALA A 127 -6.82 -10.43 9.17
C ALA A 127 -5.80 -9.29 9.12
N ILE A 128 -4.80 -9.36 8.23
CA ILE A 128 -3.86 -8.26 7.99
C ILE A 128 -4.58 -7.01 7.49
N ALA A 129 -5.55 -7.15 6.57
CA ALA A 129 -6.36 -6.02 6.12
C ALA A 129 -7.15 -5.38 7.29
N ARG A 130 -7.67 -6.16 8.23
CA ARG A 130 -8.30 -5.64 9.45
C ARG A 130 -7.27 -4.94 10.36
N ALA A 131 -6.09 -5.51 10.54
CA ALA A 131 -5.01 -4.86 11.30
C ALA A 131 -4.52 -3.55 10.64
N MET A 132 -4.52 -3.49 9.31
CA MET A 132 -4.27 -2.24 8.56
C MET A 132 -5.33 -1.19 8.85
N LEU A 133 -6.63 -1.57 8.82
CA LEU A 133 -7.69 -0.66 9.24
C LEU A 133 -7.46 -0.15 10.67
N GLU A 134 -7.03 -1.04 11.57
CA GLU A 134 -6.77 -0.65 12.96
C GLU A 134 -5.60 0.32 13.10
N ALA A 135 -4.56 0.16 12.29
CA ALA A 135 -3.44 1.09 12.18
C ALA A 135 -3.80 2.40 11.44
N GLY A 136 -5.04 2.54 10.95
CA GLY A 136 -5.50 3.67 10.15
C GLY A 136 -4.90 3.70 8.75
N ILE A 137 -4.57 2.53 8.20
CA ILE A 137 -4.05 2.33 6.84
C ILE A 137 -5.20 1.95 5.91
N THR A 138 -5.41 2.76 4.88
CA THR A 138 -6.39 2.51 3.82
C THR A 138 -5.73 1.84 2.63
N VAL A 139 -6.28 0.73 2.12
CA VAL A 139 -5.72 -0.01 0.97
C VAL A 139 -6.58 0.23 -0.27
N TYR A 140 -5.97 0.79 -1.32
CA TYR A 140 -6.53 0.82 -2.66
C TYR A 140 -5.97 -0.35 -3.45
N THR A 141 -6.82 -1.11 -4.13
CA THR A 141 -6.40 -2.28 -4.91
C THR A 141 -6.51 -2.00 -6.39
N VAL A 142 -5.50 -2.42 -7.15
CA VAL A 142 -5.37 -2.22 -8.59
C VAL A 142 -5.20 -3.58 -9.25
N GLY A 143 -6.25 -4.04 -9.90
CA GLY A 143 -6.28 -5.32 -10.58
C GLY A 143 -5.76 -5.24 -12.00
N CYS A 144 -4.76 -6.04 -12.32
CA CYS A 144 -4.17 -6.13 -13.65
C CYS A 144 -5.01 -7.07 -14.53
N GLU A 145 -5.88 -6.48 -15.33
CA GLU A 145 -6.85 -7.19 -16.19
C GLU A 145 -6.29 -7.40 -17.62
N PRO A 146 -6.70 -8.47 -18.34
CA PRO A 146 -7.65 -9.51 -17.93
C PRO A 146 -7.07 -10.63 -17.05
N ALA A 147 -5.76 -10.60 -16.76
CA ALA A 147 -5.07 -11.69 -16.06
C ALA A 147 -5.69 -11.98 -14.68
N LEU A 148 -5.94 -10.96 -13.86
CA LEU A 148 -6.58 -11.11 -12.55
C LEU A 148 -7.97 -11.77 -12.67
N GLY A 149 -8.76 -11.40 -13.68
CA GLY A 149 -10.09 -11.94 -13.91
C GLY A 149 -10.14 -13.40 -14.37
N SER A 150 -8.99 -14.02 -14.67
CA SER A 150 -8.93 -15.44 -15.04
C SER A 150 -9.03 -16.39 -13.83
N TYR A 151 -8.75 -15.87 -12.63
CA TYR A 151 -8.86 -16.58 -11.36
C TYR A 151 -10.28 -16.53 -10.81
N ARG A 152 -10.63 -17.52 -9.99
CA ARG A 152 -12.00 -17.72 -9.48
C ARG A 152 -12.43 -16.62 -8.50
N PHE A 153 -11.54 -16.23 -7.59
CA PHE A 153 -11.84 -15.31 -6.48
C PHE A 153 -10.89 -14.10 -6.41
N ALA A 154 -9.96 -13.93 -7.34
CA ALA A 154 -8.97 -12.86 -7.24
C ALA A 154 -9.58 -11.45 -7.23
N ARG A 155 -10.59 -11.18 -8.09
CA ARG A 155 -11.32 -9.90 -8.05
C ARG A 155 -12.05 -9.70 -6.73
N ASP A 156 -12.73 -10.74 -6.24
CA ASP A 156 -13.47 -10.72 -4.98
C ASP A 156 -12.53 -10.44 -3.79
N PHE A 157 -11.34 -11.02 -3.80
CA PHE A 157 -10.32 -10.77 -2.80
C PHE A 157 -9.82 -9.33 -2.83
N MET A 158 -9.49 -8.80 -4.01
CA MET A 158 -9.01 -7.42 -4.18
C MET A 158 -10.06 -6.40 -3.73
N VAL A 159 -11.34 -6.65 -4.04
CA VAL A 159 -12.45 -5.83 -3.56
C VAL A 159 -12.62 -5.96 -2.05
N ALA A 160 -12.54 -7.18 -1.50
CA ALA A 160 -12.67 -7.39 -0.05
C ALA A 160 -11.58 -6.68 0.75
N VAL A 161 -10.31 -6.71 0.31
CA VAL A 161 -9.21 -6.00 0.99
C VAL A 161 -9.45 -4.49 0.97
N ALA A 162 -9.86 -3.94 -0.17
CA ALA A 162 -10.21 -2.53 -0.29
C ALA A 162 -11.39 -2.16 0.62
N ASP A 163 -12.46 -2.96 0.62
CA ASP A 163 -13.66 -2.71 1.42
C ASP A 163 -13.38 -2.77 2.93
N ILE A 164 -12.59 -3.77 3.38
CA ILE A 164 -12.19 -3.90 4.80
C ILE A 164 -11.44 -2.65 5.24
N THR A 165 -10.49 -2.19 4.44
CA THR A 165 -9.62 -1.06 4.76
C THR A 165 -10.19 0.28 4.31
N GLN A 166 -11.42 0.28 3.81
CA GLN A 166 -12.19 1.46 3.41
C GLN A 166 -11.67 2.20 2.17
N GLY A 167 -10.81 1.54 1.39
CA GLY A 167 -10.33 2.04 0.10
C GLY A 167 -11.26 1.67 -1.05
N GLN A 168 -10.70 1.69 -2.26
CA GLN A 168 -11.45 1.37 -3.48
C GLN A 168 -10.62 0.46 -4.39
N ALA A 169 -11.33 -0.43 -5.09
CA ALA A 169 -10.75 -1.40 -6.01
C ALA A 169 -10.98 -0.95 -7.46
N ILE A 170 -9.89 -0.79 -8.21
CA ILE A 170 -9.92 -0.37 -9.62
C ILE A 170 -9.17 -1.34 -10.53
N ALA A 171 -9.50 -1.34 -11.82
CA ALA A 171 -8.69 -2.03 -12.82
C ALA A 171 -7.49 -1.16 -13.25
N LEU A 172 -6.35 -1.80 -13.60
CA LEU A 172 -5.15 -1.12 -14.10
C LEU A 172 -5.42 -0.33 -15.39
N SER A 173 -6.34 -0.80 -16.24
CA SER A 173 -6.80 -0.05 -17.43
C SER A 173 -7.39 1.33 -17.09
N SER A 174 -7.85 1.50 -15.85
CA SER A 174 -8.36 2.75 -15.31
C SER A 174 -7.37 3.40 -14.33
N ALA A 175 -6.09 3.01 -14.33
CA ALA A 175 -5.10 3.51 -13.39
C ALA A 175 -4.81 5.02 -13.52
N LYS A 176 -5.17 5.64 -14.66
CA LYS A 176 -5.17 7.11 -14.77
C LYS A 176 -6.10 7.77 -13.75
N LEU A 177 -7.16 7.07 -13.34
CA LEU A 177 -8.04 7.51 -12.26
C LEU A 177 -7.46 7.32 -10.88
N LEU A 178 -6.47 6.44 -10.72
CA LEU A 178 -5.97 6.06 -9.40
C LEU A 178 -5.47 7.26 -8.61
N VAL A 179 -4.82 8.20 -9.30
CA VAL A 179 -4.38 9.48 -8.73
C VAL A 179 -5.57 10.23 -8.14
N ASP A 180 -6.61 10.46 -8.94
CA ASP A 180 -7.80 11.21 -8.55
C ASP A 180 -8.62 10.47 -7.48
N VAL A 181 -8.64 9.14 -7.53
CA VAL A 181 -9.29 8.28 -6.53
C VAL A 181 -8.55 8.34 -5.20
N ILE A 182 -7.22 8.25 -5.19
CA ILE A 182 -6.40 8.37 -3.98
C ILE A 182 -6.51 9.78 -3.40
N LEU A 183 -6.34 10.82 -4.23
CA LEU A 183 -6.44 12.21 -3.78
C LEU A 183 -7.83 12.54 -3.27
N GLY A 184 -8.86 12.16 -4.01
CA GLY A 184 -10.23 12.36 -3.61
C GLY A 184 -10.57 11.58 -2.34
N GLY A 185 -10.09 10.33 -2.24
CA GLY A 185 -10.31 9.46 -1.09
C GLY A 185 -9.58 9.94 0.16
N ALA A 186 -8.35 10.44 0.02
CA ALA A 186 -7.60 11.08 1.11
C ALA A 186 -8.31 12.36 1.59
N ARG A 187 -8.89 13.15 0.68
CA ARG A 187 -9.70 14.33 1.02
C ARG A 187 -11.00 13.94 1.70
N GLU A 188 -11.69 12.91 1.21
CA GLU A 188 -12.86 12.33 1.87
C GLU A 188 -12.50 11.88 3.28
N GLU A 189 -11.38 11.18 3.47
CA GLU A 189 -10.92 10.71 4.78
C GLU A 189 -10.60 11.85 5.74
N LEU A 190 -9.90 12.90 5.28
CA LEU A 190 -9.64 14.10 6.09
C LEU A 190 -10.92 14.85 6.46
N ASP A 191 -11.90 14.92 5.55
CA ASP A 191 -13.21 15.51 5.82
C ASP A 191 -13.99 14.67 6.85
N LEU A 192 -13.96 13.34 6.74
CA LEU A 192 -14.59 12.42 7.69
C LEU A 192 -13.92 12.47 9.07
N GLU A 193 -12.59 12.55 9.15
CA GLU A 193 -11.86 12.68 10.42
C GLU A 193 -12.25 13.94 11.19
N ARG A 194 -12.50 15.06 10.49
CA ARG A 194 -13.01 16.29 11.12
C ARG A 194 -14.43 16.12 11.66
N LEU A 195 -15.25 15.27 11.02
CA LEU A 195 -16.60 14.97 11.45
C LEU A 195 -16.66 13.98 12.61
N MET A 196 -15.61 13.20 12.87
CA MET A 196 -15.58 12.20 13.95
C MET A 196 -15.92 12.78 15.32
N GLY A 197 -15.54 14.04 15.62
CA GLY A 197 -15.88 14.69 16.88
C GLY A 197 -17.39 14.83 17.12
N ASN A 198 -18.19 14.97 16.06
CA ASN A 198 -19.65 15.06 16.15
C ASN A 198 -20.31 13.67 16.22
N ILE A 199 -19.60 12.62 15.82
CA ILE A 199 -20.17 11.27 15.67
C ILE A 199 -20.31 10.56 17.00
N ASP A 200 -19.41 10.77 17.95
CA ASP A 200 -19.46 10.06 19.23
C ASP A 200 -20.78 10.35 19.97
N GLU A 201 -21.26 11.59 19.92
CA GLU A 201 -22.57 11.97 20.44
C GLU A 201 -23.72 11.26 19.68
N GLU A 202 -23.68 11.26 18.35
CA GLU A 202 -24.71 10.61 17.53
C GLU A 202 -24.76 9.09 17.74
N VAL A 203 -23.59 8.46 17.88
CA VAL A 203 -23.47 7.04 18.13
C VAL A 203 -24.05 6.70 19.49
N SER A 204 -23.79 7.53 20.51
CA SER A 204 -24.37 7.37 21.84
C SER A 204 -25.90 7.45 21.80
N GLU A 205 -26.45 8.49 21.16
CA GLU A 205 -27.90 8.66 21.02
C GLU A 205 -28.53 7.49 20.22
N ALA A 206 -27.93 7.12 19.10
CA ALA A 206 -28.42 6.04 18.26
C ALA A 206 -28.37 4.68 18.98
N ARG A 207 -27.34 4.42 19.79
CA ARG A 207 -27.25 3.20 20.63
C ARG A 207 -28.40 3.12 21.62
N GLN A 208 -28.74 4.22 22.30
CA GLN A 208 -29.86 4.26 23.24
C GLN A 208 -31.20 4.00 22.55
N GLN A 209 -31.40 4.58 21.36
CA GLN A 209 -32.62 4.38 20.57
C GLN A 209 -32.77 2.92 20.11
N VAL A 210 -31.70 2.32 19.57
CA VAL A 210 -31.72 0.92 19.13
C VAL A 210 -31.91 -0.01 20.33
N ALA A 211 -31.26 0.26 21.46
CA ALA A 211 -31.45 -0.51 22.70
C ALA A 211 -32.91 -0.45 23.19
N ALA A 212 -33.55 0.73 23.16
CA ALA A 212 -34.95 0.88 23.53
C ALA A 212 -35.90 0.13 22.59
N GLU A 213 -35.66 0.19 21.27
CA GLU A 213 -36.42 -0.57 20.27
C GLU A 213 -36.29 -2.09 20.51
N ARG A 214 -35.08 -2.58 20.80
CA ARG A 214 -34.85 -4.01 21.13
C ARG A 214 -35.57 -4.43 22.40
N VAL A 215 -35.50 -3.64 23.46
CA VAL A 215 -36.21 -3.92 24.73
C VAL A 215 -37.72 -3.97 24.50
N SER A 216 -38.27 -3.05 23.70
CA SER A 216 -39.69 -3.06 23.35
C SER A 216 -40.11 -4.30 22.55
N ALA A 217 -39.18 -4.88 21.78
CA ALA A 217 -39.37 -6.13 21.06
C ALA A 217 -39.11 -7.39 21.91
N GLY A 218 -38.82 -7.24 23.21
CA GLY A 218 -38.51 -8.35 24.13
C GLY A 218 -37.11 -8.95 23.94
N LEU A 219 -36.20 -8.23 23.26
CA LEU A 219 -34.83 -8.63 23.01
C LEU A 219 -33.86 -7.97 24.01
N ALA A 220 -32.67 -8.53 24.16
CA ALA A 220 -31.60 -7.91 24.94
C ALA A 220 -31.21 -6.55 24.32
N PRO A 221 -30.96 -5.52 25.15
CA PRO A 221 -30.61 -4.17 24.68
C PRO A 221 -29.24 -4.12 24.00
N GLU A 222 -28.31 -4.96 24.45
CA GLU A 222 -26.96 -5.08 23.91
C GLU A 222 -26.84 -6.36 23.07
N VAL A 223 -26.02 -6.28 22.03
CA VAL A 223 -25.71 -7.39 21.13
C VAL A 223 -24.22 -7.66 21.23
N GLU A 224 -23.85 -8.88 21.61
CA GLU A 224 -22.43 -9.27 21.63
C GLU A 224 -21.86 -9.20 20.22
N GLU A 225 -20.67 -8.61 20.09
CA GLU A 225 -19.97 -8.43 18.80
C GLU A 225 -19.72 -9.75 18.05
N THR A 226 -19.58 -10.86 18.80
CA THR A 226 -19.35 -12.20 18.25
C THR A 226 -20.62 -12.91 17.79
N SER A 227 -21.80 -12.32 18.02
CA SER A 227 -23.07 -12.94 17.66
C SER A 227 -23.40 -12.78 16.17
N ALA A 228 -24.14 -13.74 15.61
CA ALA A 228 -24.62 -13.65 14.22
C ALA A 228 -25.60 -12.48 13.99
N GLU A 229 -26.21 -11.94 15.04
CA GLU A 229 -27.12 -10.79 14.98
C GLU A 229 -26.37 -9.44 14.90
N TYR A 230 -25.08 -9.43 15.22
CA TYR A 230 -24.30 -8.18 15.31
C TYR A 230 -24.22 -7.45 13.97
N GLU A 231 -24.14 -8.19 12.85
CA GLU A 231 -24.11 -7.58 11.53
C GLU A 231 -25.40 -6.80 11.23
N GLN A 232 -26.57 -7.35 11.61
CA GLN A 232 -27.85 -6.64 11.48
C GLN A 232 -27.94 -5.46 12.44
N TYR A 233 -27.42 -5.61 13.66
CA TYR A 233 -27.35 -4.53 14.64
C TYR A 233 -26.47 -3.36 14.17
N GLU A 234 -25.28 -3.64 13.61
CA GLU A 234 -24.36 -2.65 13.07
C GLU A 234 -25.01 -1.88 11.90
N VAL A 235 -25.71 -2.59 11.03
CA VAL A 235 -26.49 -1.99 9.93
C VAL A 235 -27.54 -1.02 10.47
N GLN A 236 -28.31 -1.45 11.47
CA GLN A 236 -29.34 -0.61 12.10
C GLN A 236 -28.73 0.62 12.79
N LEU A 237 -27.67 0.43 13.57
CA LEU A 237 -27.02 1.48 14.32
C LEU A 237 -26.42 2.55 13.39
N SER A 238 -25.59 2.16 12.43
CA SER A 238 -24.95 3.13 11.55
C SER A 238 -25.96 3.81 10.62
N SER A 239 -27.07 3.14 10.26
CA SER A 239 -28.16 3.73 9.48
C SER A 239 -28.95 4.78 10.29
N ARG A 240 -29.01 4.63 11.61
CA ARG A 240 -29.62 5.61 12.51
C ARG A 240 -28.73 6.84 12.65
N VAL A 241 -27.44 6.62 12.90
CA VAL A 241 -26.45 7.70 12.98
C VAL A 241 -26.42 8.49 11.67
N ALA A 242 -26.39 7.84 10.51
CA ALA A 242 -26.45 8.50 9.20
C ALA A 242 -27.70 9.40 9.06
N ARG A 243 -28.86 8.93 9.52
CA ARG A 243 -30.10 9.72 9.52
C ARG A 243 -30.07 10.91 10.47
N ASN A 244 -29.51 10.75 11.67
CA ASN A 244 -29.37 11.84 12.61
C ASN A 244 -28.44 12.93 12.05
N MET A 245 -27.29 12.52 11.50
CA MET A 245 -26.33 13.41 10.85
C MET A 245 -26.98 14.16 9.67
N ALA A 246 -27.74 13.46 8.82
CA ALA A 246 -28.49 14.07 7.73
C ALA A 246 -29.54 15.06 8.24
N GLY A 247 -30.26 14.73 9.32
CA GLY A 247 -31.22 15.62 9.98
C GLY A 247 -30.59 16.90 10.54
N LYS A 248 -29.31 16.84 10.94
CA LYS A 248 -28.52 18.01 11.36
C LYS A 248 -27.84 18.75 10.19
N GLY A 249 -28.09 18.32 8.95
CA GLY A 249 -27.54 18.94 7.74
C GLY A 249 -26.04 18.68 7.55
N ILE A 250 -25.48 17.67 8.22
CA ILE A 250 -24.08 17.30 8.06
C ILE A 250 -23.90 16.62 6.70
N LYS A 251 -22.95 17.11 5.92
CA LYS A 251 -22.62 16.59 4.60
C LYS A 251 -21.22 16.01 4.56
N ALA A 252 -21.04 14.97 3.76
CA ALA A 252 -19.75 14.38 3.48
C ALA A 252 -19.49 14.34 1.98
N ARG A 253 -18.21 14.45 1.64
CA ARG A 253 -17.71 14.19 0.30
C ARG A 253 -17.71 12.69 0.04
N ARG A 254 -18.01 12.28 -1.18
CA ARG A 254 -17.82 10.91 -1.65
C ARG A 254 -17.15 10.89 -3.00
N VAL A 255 -16.10 10.10 -3.13
CA VAL A 255 -15.49 9.80 -4.43
C VAL A 255 -16.18 8.60 -5.08
N ALA A 256 -16.58 8.78 -6.33
CA ALA A 256 -17.06 7.71 -7.20
C ALA A 256 -16.23 7.68 -8.48
N HIS A 257 -16.12 6.50 -9.08
CA HIS A 257 -15.44 6.30 -10.36
C HIS A 257 -16.07 5.16 -11.15
N ASP A 258 -15.87 5.18 -12.46
CA ASP A 258 -16.31 4.13 -13.39
C ASP A 258 -15.29 3.00 -13.58
N GLY A 259 -14.06 3.16 -13.08
CA GLY A 259 -13.01 2.13 -13.13
C GLY A 259 -13.15 0.99 -12.11
N ALA A 260 -14.33 0.82 -11.50
CA ALA A 260 -14.54 -0.10 -10.38
C ALA A 260 -14.39 -1.56 -10.78
N MET A 261 -13.68 -2.33 -9.94
CA MET A 261 -13.59 -3.77 -10.08
C MET A 261 -14.81 -4.45 -9.43
N ALA A 262 -15.47 -5.34 -10.16
CA ALA A 262 -16.62 -6.08 -9.63
C ALA A 262 -16.17 -7.34 -8.85
N ALA A 263 -16.89 -7.66 -7.78
CA ALA A 263 -16.74 -8.87 -6.97
C ALA A 263 -17.94 -9.83 -7.19
N PRO A 264 -17.97 -10.60 -8.29
CA PRO A 264 -19.12 -11.42 -8.67
C PRO A 264 -19.33 -12.67 -7.79
N GLN A 265 -18.31 -13.13 -7.06
CA GLN A 265 -18.34 -14.36 -6.27
C GLN A 265 -18.06 -14.12 -4.78
N ALA A 266 -18.13 -12.87 -4.29
CA ALA A 266 -17.82 -12.52 -2.90
C ALA A 266 -18.52 -13.40 -1.85
N ALA A 267 -19.83 -13.66 -2.04
CA ALA A 267 -20.60 -14.52 -1.14
C ALA A 267 -20.15 -15.99 -1.16
N LYS A 268 -19.57 -16.46 -2.27
CA LYS A 268 -19.01 -17.81 -2.38
C LYS A 268 -17.59 -17.86 -1.80
N MET A 269 -16.78 -16.83 -2.03
CA MET A 269 -15.45 -16.69 -1.42
C MET A 269 -15.55 -16.66 0.10
N ALA A 270 -16.54 -15.94 0.65
CA ALA A 270 -16.81 -15.83 2.09
C ALA A 270 -17.11 -17.18 2.79
N LYS A 271 -17.50 -18.19 2.01
CA LYS A 271 -17.84 -19.56 2.43
C LYS A 271 -16.84 -20.58 1.86
N SER A 272 -15.71 -20.13 1.32
CA SER A 272 -14.70 -21.03 0.77
C SER A 272 -13.92 -21.69 1.91
N ALA A 273 -13.58 -22.97 1.71
CA ALA A 273 -12.79 -23.73 2.68
C ALA A 273 -11.44 -23.07 2.99
N GLY A 274 -10.87 -22.37 1.99
CA GLY A 274 -9.65 -21.59 2.15
C GLY A 274 -9.80 -20.46 3.17
N LEU A 275 -10.88 -19.69 3.06
CA LEU A 275 -11.17 -18.59 4.00
C LEU A 275 -11.52 -19.09 5.41
N ASP A 276 -12.27 -20.19 5.50
CA ASP A 276 -12.57 -20.80 6.79
C ASP A 276 -11.29 -21.29 7.49
N ARG A 277 -10.33 -21.83 6.74
CA ARG A 277 -9.02 -22.21 7.27
C ARG A 277 -8.26 -21.02 7.85
N TRP A 278 -8.17 -19.91 7.09
CA TRP A 278 -7.52 -18.69 7.58
C TRP A 278 -8.10 -18.19 8.90
N ARG A 279 -9.42 -18.33 9.10
CA ARG A 279 -10.09 -17.94 10.35
C ARG A 279 -9.75 -18.86 11.52
N THR A 280 -9.50 -20.15 11.27
CA THR A 280 -9.25 -21.15 12.31
C THR A 280 -7.78 -21.31 12.69
N GLU A 281 -6.86 -21.03 11.77
CA GLU A 281 -5.43 -21.27 11.92
C GLU A 281 -4.68 -19.94 12.15
N VAL A 282 -4.91 -19.28 13.30
CA VAL A 282 -4.05 -18.15 13.72
C VAL A 282 -2.85 -18.73 14.48
N VAL A 283 -1.73 -18.94 13.79
CA VAL A 283 -0.45 -19.26 14.43
C VAL A 283 0.33 -17.97 14.61
N ALA A 284 0.64 -17.60 15.85
CA ALA A 284 1.56 -16.52 16.15
C ALA A 284 2.97 -16.95 15.70
N SER A 285 3.49 -16.35 14.63
CA SER A 285 4.89 -16.47 14.23
C SER A 285 5.63 -15.15 14.48
N GLU A 286 6.84 -15.24 15.02
CA GLU A 286 7.74 -14.10 15.18
C GLU A 286 8.26 -13.60 13.82
N PRO A 287 8.61 -12.31 13.69
CA PRO A 287 9.05 -11.76 12.41
C PRO A 287 10.43 -12.30 12.01
N GLU A 288 10.48 -13.08 10.93
CA GLU A 288 11.71 -13.35 10.18
C GLU A 288 12.19 -12.05 9.48
N PRO A 289 13.51 -11.88 9.22
CA PRO A 289 14.06 -10.65 8.71
C PRO A 289 13.58 -10.39 7.27
N THR A 290 12.70 -9.41 7.10
CA THR A 290 12.37 -8.85 5.79
C THR A 290 13.60 -8.21 5.17
N ALA A 291 13.92 -8.61 3.94
CA ALA A 291 15.06 -8.07 3.21
C ALA A 291 14.80 -6.60 2.84
N LEU A 292 15.78 -5.74 3.11
CA LEU A 292 15.79 -4.36 2.65
C LEU A 292 16.25 -4.31 1.19
N CYS A 293 15.52 -3.54 0.41
CA CYS A 293 15.81 -3.16 -0.95
C CYS A 293 17.22 -2.53 -1.04
N GLY A 294 18.15 -3.22 -1.70
CA GLY A 294 19.51 -2.73 -1.91
C GLY A 294 19.51 -1.52 -2.85
N ALA A 295 19.71 -0.32 -2.31
CA ALA A 295 19.95 0.87 -3.12
C ALA A 295 21.43 0.96 -3.53
N ALA A 296 21.70 1.31 -4.78
CA ALA A 296 23.03 1.67 -5.25
C ALA A 296 23.55 2.87 -4.43
N ALA A 297 24.51 2.61 -3.55
CA ALA A 297 25.12 3.62 -2.70
C ALA A 297 25.93 4.62 -3.55
N THR A 298 25.49 5.88 -3.61
CA THR A 298 26.39 6.99 -3.90
C THR A 298 27.14 7.35 -2.63
N ALA A 299 28.37 6.84 -2.53
CA ALA A 299 29.27 7.10 -1.42
C ALA A 299 29.72 8.57 -1.41
N ALA A 300 29.40 9.30 -0.34
CA ALA A 300 30.09 10.53 0.04
C ALA A 300 30.93 10.22 1.29
N ALA A 301 32.24 10.14 1.12
CA ALA A 301 33.20 9.95 2.20
C ALA A 301 33.33 11.22 3.06
N PRO A 302 33.48 11.13 4.40
CA PRO A 302 34.00 12.23 5.18
C PRO A 302 35.52 12.10 5.36
N VAL A 303 36.21 13.19 5.04
CA VAL A 303 37.62 13.43 5.31
C VAL A 303 37.81 13.57 6.83
N ALA A 304 38.70 12.75 7.39
CA ALA A 304 39.20 12.87 8.75
C ALA A 304 40.23 14.01 8.87
N ARG A 305 40.23 14.76 9.99
CA ARG A 305 41.46 15.18 10.70
C ARG A 305 41.24 15.96 12.01
N SER A 306 41.76 15.40 13.10
CA SER A 306 42.42 16.01 14.28
C SER A 306 42.21 15.06 15.48
N ARG A 307 43.14 14.81 16.40
CA ARG A 307 44.29 15.58 16.89
C ARG A 307 45.17 14.61 17.73
N MET A 308 46.47 14.92 17.84
CA MET A 308 47.35 14.94 19.05
C MET A 308 47.12 13.89 20.18
N LEU A 309 48.10 13.31 20.90
CA LEU A 309 49.42 13.77 21.36
C LEU A 309 50.06 12.60 22.18
N GLY A 310 51.40 12.52 22.20
CA GLY A 310 52.23 11.96 23.30
C GLY A 310 52.25 10.43 23.43
N GLY A 311 53.37 9.71 23.55
CA GLY A 311 54.69 10.06 24.05
C GLY A 311 55.11 8.98 25.06
N MET A 312 56.32 8.43 24.89
CA MET A 312 57.21 7.83 25.91
C MET A 312 57.85 6.48 25.53
N SER A 313 59.08 6.36 26.03
CA SER A 313 60.24 5.62 25.55
C SER A 313 60.39 4.24 26.22
N MET A 314 61.06 3.33 25.47
CA MET A 314 62.01 2.27 25.88
C MET A 314 61.67 1.35 27.07
N PHE A 315 61.64 0.03 26.84
CA PHE A 315 62.42 -0.97 27.61
C PHE A 315 62.40 -2.36 26.93
N GLY A 316 63.60 -2.91 26.67
CA GLY A 316 64.02 -4.27 27.05
C GLY A 316 63.28 -5.53 26.53
N ALA A 317 63.84 -6.13 25.48
CA ALA A 317 64.17 -7.56 25.28
C ALA A 317 63.39 -8.68 26.02
N ARG A 318 62.85 -9.66 25.26
CA ARG A 318 63.40 -11.04 25.13
C ARG A 318 62.47 -11.96 24.31
N SER A 319 63.13 -12.80 23.52
CA SER A 319 62.74 -13.94 22.68
C SER A 319 61.60 -14.88 23.12
N ALA A 320 60.81 -15.34 22.15
CA ALA A 320 60.14 -16.66 22.12
C ALA A 320 59.91 -17.14 20.65
N PRO A 321 59.78 -18.47 20.39
CA PRO A 321 60.18 -19.18 19.16
C PRO A 321 59.06 -19.35 18.10
N PRO A 322 59.35 -19.89 16.89
CA PRO A 322 58.46 -19.80 15.72
C PRO A 322 57.37 -20.90 15.66
N PRO A 323 56.26 -20.67 14.94
CA PRO A 323 55.30 -21.73 14.62
C PRO A 323 55.76 -22.59 13.40
N PRO A 324 55.36 -23.88 13.34
CA PRO A 324 55.75 -24.85 12.30
C PRO A 324 54.99 -24.69 10.96
N PRO A 325 55.42 -25.39 9.87
CA PRO A 325 55.19 -24.97 8.50
C PRO A 325 53.92 -25.52 7.83
N ALA A 326 53.65 -24.92 6.67
CA ALA A 326 52.59 -25.13 5.70
C ALA A 326 52.13 -26.58 5.45
N ALA A 327 50.82 -26.72 5.26
CA ALA A 327 50.21 -27.84 4.54
C ALA A 327 49.58 -27.34 3.22
N MET A 328 49.79 -28.16 2.20
CA MET A 328 49.50 -28.04 0.77
C MET A 328 48.03 -27.70 0.48
N ALA A 329 47.74 -26.70 -0.36
CA ALA A 329 47.62 -26.79 -1.83
C ALA A 329 46.63 -27.86 -2.32
N MET A 330 45.41 -27.41 -2.66
CA MET A 330 44.57 -27.98 -3.71
C MET A 330 44.15 -26.82 -4.61
N ALA A 331 44.43 -27.00 -5.89
CA ALA A 331 44.25 -26.04 -6.96
C ALA A 331 42.79 -26.02 -7.44
N GLU A 332 42.28 -24.84 -7.75
CA GLU A 332 41.22 -24.68 -8.75
C GLU A 332 41.69 -23.68 -9.80
N GLU A 333 41.60 -24.11 -11.05
CA GLU A 333 41.89 -23.37 -12.27
C GLU A 333 40.95 -22.17 -12.40
N CYS A 334 41.52 -20.97 -12.57
CA CYS A 334 40.82 -19.83 -13.16
C CYS A 334 41.65 -19.33 -14.34
N CYS A 335 41.12 -19.55 -15.55
CA CYS A 335 41.63 -19.00 -16.79
C CYS A 335 41.60 -17.47 -16.75
N ALA A 336 42.79 -16.87 -16.92
CA ALA A 336 42.98 -15.46 -17.13
C ALA A 336 42.55 -15.03 -18.55
N MET A 337 41.83 -13.91 -18.65
CA MET A 337 41.68 -13.10 -19.86
C MET A 337 42.31 -11.72 -19.61
N PRO A 338 43.02 -11.12 -20.59
CA PRO A 338 43.86 -9.94 -20.38
C PRO A 338 43.08 -8.61 -20.38
N PRO A 339 43.65 -7.53 -19.79
CA PRO A 339 42.99 -6.22 -19.69
C PRO A 339 43.04 -5.42 -21.00
N MET A 340 41.92 -4.75 -21.33
CA MET A 340 41.82 -3.82 -22.45
C MET A 340 42.44 -2.45 -22.14
N ALA A 341 43.20 -1.93 -23.10
CA ALA A 341 43.87 -0.63 -23.08
C ALA A 341 42.92 0.55 -23.40
N PRO A 342 43.25 1.79 -22.97
CA PRO A 342 42.38 2.97 -23.14
C PRO A 342 42.50 3.61 -24.53
N VAL A 343 41.36 4.07 -25.07
CA VAL A 343 41.29 4.84 -26.34
C VAL A 343 41.17 6.34 -26.01
N PRO A 344 41.93 7.24 -26.68
CA PRO A 344 41.97 8.66 -26.33
C PRO A 344 40.82 9.47 -26.96
N CYS A 345 40.36 10.45 -26.19
CA CYS A 345 39.42 11.50 -26.60
C CYS A 345 40.18 12.67 -27.25
N ALA A 346 39.77 13.09 -28.44
CA ALA A 346 40.15 14.38 -29.03
C ALA A 346 38.98 14.95 -29.84
N MET A 347 38.53 16.14 -29.43
CA MET A 347 37.60 17.07 -30.10
C MET A 347 38.17 17.57 -31.45
N PRO A 348 37.36 18.21 -32.33
CA PRO A 348 37.09 19.65 -32.18
C PRO A 348 35.62 20.07 -32.35
N CYS A 349 35.30 21.15 -31.64
CA CYS A 349 34.10 21.96 -31.70
C CYS A 349 34.06 22.78 -33.01
N ALA A 350 32.89 22.89 -33.65
CA ALA A 350 32.61 23.94 -34.64
C ALA A 350 31.13 24.35 -34.56
N ALA A 351 30.94 25.67 -34.51
CA ALA A 351 29.70 26.38 -34.24
C ALA A 351 28.79 26.52 -35.48
N ALA A 352 27.47 26.53 -35.27
CA ALA A 352 26.51 27.30 -36.05
C ALA A 352 25.24 27.55 -35.21
N ALA A 353 24.82 28.82 -35.13
CA ALA A 353 23.69 29.33 -34.35
C ALA A 353 22.41 29.46 -35.24
N PRO A 354 21.33 30.18 -34.85
CA PRO A 354 20.07 29.57 -34.46
C PRO A 354 18.85 29.98 -35.33
N GLY A 355 17.79 29.19 -35.29
CA GLY A 355 16.41 29.60 -35.58
C GLY A 355 15.51 28.83 -34.62
N GLY A 356 14.60 29.41 -33.83
CA GLY A 356 13.84 30.62 -34.05
C GLY A 356 12.38 30.21 -34.27
N TYR A 357 11.67 29.84 -33.22
CA TYR A 357 10.21 29.93 -33.15
C TYR A 357 9.77 30.08 -31.70
N GLY A 358 9.27 31.29 -31.39
CA GLY A 358 8.70 31.67 -30.12
C GLY A 358 7.17 31.54 -30.10
N GLY A 359 6.62 31.74 -28.91
CA GLY A 359 5.21 31.75 -28.58
C GLY A 359 5.07 31.13 -27.19
N GLY A 360 5.07 31.85 -26.08
CA GLY A 360 4.40 33.13 -25.84
C GLY A 360 3.32 32.85 -24.81
N TYR A 361 3.72 32.82 -23.53
CA TYR A 361 2.82 32.83 -22.39
C TYR A 361 2.39 34.27 -22.16
N GLU A 362 1.10 34.56 -22.26
CA GLU A 362 0.53 35.75 -21.63
C GLU A 362 -0.71 35.33 -20.85
N ALA A 363 -0.65 35.66 -19.57
CA ALA A 363 -1.76 35.57 -18.63
C ALA A 363 -2.59 36.83 -18.78
N GLU A 364 -3.89 36.68 -19.03
CA GLU A 364 -4.86 37.73 -18.75
C GLU A 364 -5.87 37.25 -17.71
N LEU A 365 -5.82 37.94 -16.58
CA LEU A 365 -6.89 38.00 -15.59
C LEU A 365 -8.06 38.79 -16.18
N SER A 366 -9.23 38.18 -16.28
CA SER A 366 -10.49 38.93 -16.30
C SER A 366 -11.57 38.20 -15.50
N ALA A 367 -12.11 38.92 -14.53
CA ALA A 367 -13.26 38.53 -13.73
C ALA A 367 -14.56 38.67 -14.55
N ALA A 368 -15.40 37.63 -14.55
CA ALA A 368 -16.85 37.74 -14.71
C ALA A 368 -17.51 36.42 -14.25
N GLY A 369 -18.52 36.55 -13.39
CA GLY A 369 -19.30 35.43 -12.88
C GLY A 369 -20.21 34.80 -13.93
N GLY A 370 -20.56 33.54 -13.69
CA GLY A 370 -21.56 32.82 -14.46
C GLY A 370 -21.46 31.32 -14.19
N GLY A 371 -22.45 30.77 -13.47
CA GLY A 371 -22.59 29.34 -13.28
C GLY A 371 -22.77 28.62 -14.61
N GLY A 372 -22.10 27.48 -14.76
CA GLY A 372 -22.22 26.63 -15.94
C GLY A 372 -21.34 25.41 -15.80
N GLY A 373 -21.96 24.23 -15.66
CA GLY A 373 -21.28 22.95 -15.71
C GLY A 373 -20.59 22.77 -17.07
N GLY A 374 -19.28 22.78 -17.07
CA GLY A 374 -18.44 22.52 -18.24
C GLY A 374 -17.79 21.15 -18.12
N GLY A 375 -18.41 20.15 -18.73
CA GLY A 375 -17.80 18.83 -18.91
C GLY A 375 -16.85 18.86 -20.11
N TYR A 376 -15.55 18.62 -19.86
CA TYR A 376 -14.63 18.21 -20.92
C TYR A 376 -14.65 16.68 -20.99
N SER A 377 -15.33 16.14 -22.01
CA SER A 377 -15.31 14.72 -22.35
C SER A 377 -14.20 14.46 -23.35
N THR A 378 -13.01 14.14 -22.86
CA THR A 378 -12.19 13.13 -23.53
C THR A 378 -12.74 11.79 -23.06
N GLY A 379 -13.02 10.85 -23.97
CA GLY A 379 -13.57 9.51 -23.64
C GLY A 379 -12.62 8.63 -22.82
N GLY A 380 -12.22 9.11 -21.65
CA GLY A 380 -11.43 8.46 -20.63
C GLY A 380 -12.26 8.42 -19.34
N SER A 381 -12.00 7.39 -18.56
CA SER A 381 -12.69 7.07 -17.31
C SER A 381 -12.89 8.31 -16.42
N LYS A 382 -14.02 8.37 -15.70
CA LYS A 382 -14.48 9.57 -14.96
C LYS A 382 -14.44 9.34 -13.46
N VAL A 383 -13.68 10.18 -12.74
CA VAL A 383 -13.82 10.34 -11.29
C VAL A 383 -14.77 11.48 -11.01
N THR A 384 -15.79 11.24 -10.19
CA THR A 384 -16.69 12.27 -9.69
C THR A 384 -16.55 12.40 -8.19
N THR A 385 -16.59 13.65 -7.72
CA THR A 385 -16.69 13.96 -6.31
C THR A 385 -18.07 14.55 -6.07
N GLU A 386 -18.87 13.86 -5.26
CA GLU A 386 -20.19 14.32 -4.87
C GLU A 386 -20.16 14.76 -3.41
N VAL A 387 -20.89 15.82 -3.07
CA VAL A 387 -21.10 16.24 -1.68
C VAL A 387 -22.58 16.03 -1.38
N GLY A 388 -22.86 15.15 -0.44
CA GLY A 388 -24.21 14.74 -0.09
C GLY A 388 -24.34 14.43 1.40
N ASP A 389 -25.50 13.92 1.78
CA ASP A 389 -25.73 13.44 3.13
C ASP A 389 -24.77 12.28 3.46
N VAL A 390 -24.34 12.21 4.71
CA VAL A 390 -23.42 11.16 5.16
C VAL A 390 -24.10 9.80 4.98
N SER A 391 -23.50 8.96 4.15
CA SER A 391 -24.04 7.62 3.88
C SER A 391 -23.82 6.66 5.05
N TYR A 392 -24.68 5.64 5.15
CA TYR A 392 -24.48 4.50 6.07
C TYR A 392 -23.06 3.94 5.99
N ALA A 393 -22.53 3.76 4.78
CA ALA A 393 -21.19 3.23 4.57
C ALA A 393 -20.12 4.15 5.15
N GLN A 394 -20.22 5.47 4.98
CA GLN A 394 -19.30 6.44 5.61
C GLN A 394 -19.38 6.40 7.13
N VAL A 395 -20.59 6.26 7.69
CA VAL A 395 -20.76 6.15 9.15
C VAL A 395 -20.16 4.86 9.69
N SER A 396 -20.50 3.70 9.12
CA SER A 396 -19.90 2.41 9.52
C SER A 396 -18.38 2.50 9.41
N ARG A 397 -17.87 3.18 8.37
CA ARG A 397 -16.43 3.43 8.21
C ARG A 397 -15.82 4.20 9.38
N MET A 398 -16.39 5.37 9.72
CA MET A 398 -15.93 6.21 10.83
C MET A 398 -16.03 5.50 12.18
N MET A 399 -17.09 4.73 12.40
CA MET A 399 -17.29 3.95 13.63
C MET A 399 -16.24 2.86 13.79
N LYS A 400 -15.94 2.08 12.74
CA LYS A 400 -14.90 1.04 12.77
C LYS A 400 -13.52 1.64 13.07
N LYS A 401 -13.21 2.78 12.47
CA LYS A 401 -11.95 3.50 12.69
C LYS A 401 -11.84 4.06 14.11
N SER A 402 -12.94 4.61 14.65
CA SER A 402 -13.01 5.06 16.05
C SER A 402 -12.79 3.89 17.03
N ALA A 403 -13.47 2.77 16.82
CA ALA A 403 -13.33 1.56 17.62
C ALA A 403 -11.87 1.06 17.64
N ALA A 404 -11.22 1.02 16.48
CA ALA A 404 -9.84 0.58 16.37
C ALA A 404 -8.82 1.51 17.04
N ARG A 405 -9.03 2.84 16.98
CA ARG A 405 -8.18 3.80 17.72
C ARG A 405 -8.29 3.58 19.23
N SER A 406 -9.49 3.27 19.72
CA SER A 406 -9.73 3.04 21.15
C SER A 406 -9.05 1.77 21.67
N THR A 407 -8.92 0.72 20.85
CA THR A 407 -8.22 -0.52 21.21
C THR A 407 -6.71 -0.37 21.13
N ALA A 408 -6.19 0.37 20.15
CA ALA A 408 -4.76 0.70 20.05
C ALA A 408 -4.28 1.53 21.25
N GLY A 409 -5.04 2.54 21.68
CA GLY A 409 -4.70 3.38 22.83
C GLY A 409 -4.76 2.69 24.19
N LYS A 410 -5.36 1.49 24.29
CA LYS A 410 -5.34 0.65 25.50
C LYS A 410 -4.17 -0.34 25.56
N LYS A 411 -3.49 -0.57 24.42
CA LYS A 411 -2.35 -1.48 24.30
C LYS A 411 -0.99 -0.78 24.32
N ALA A 412 -0.97 0.54 24.08
CA ALA A 412 0.17 1.42 24.32
C ALA A 412 0.18 1.89 25.78
#